data_AF-A0A9P5JDZ9-F1
#
_entry.id   AF-A0A9P5JDZ9-F1
#
_cell.length_a   1.000
_cell.length_b   1.000
_cell.length_c   1.000
_cell.angle_alpha   90.00
_cell.angle_beta   90.00
_cell.angle_gamma   90.00
#
_symmetry.space_group_name_H-M   'P 1'
#
loop_
_entity.id
_entity.type
_entity.pdbx_description
1 polymer ?
#
loop_
_entity_poly.entity_id
_entity_poly.type
_entity_poly.pdbx_seq_one_letter_code
_entity_poly.pdbx_strand_id
1 'polypeptide(L)'
;MGKAKRVAKAKATGASSAIDIPEDEQWRIIKESGILEGMKHRAEPAPPDNYDSDEDDSDSELPEGDYPNELNGLRTSEDEPPDTPELFFQAIILTIPMCFLYTMMDMLGRMQYAMHPTLWEEVKRTGSVAPVIFGLVFYSNNRKHLRFTQAVFFCVSIAVGTRLVWIVNKMGYNTIIEQSPPLAVIWIYLIIQMNLTPTIISLAVVSALVRFLKLKIVFN
;
A
#
# COMPACT_ATOMS: atom_id res chain seq x y z
N MET A 1 -24.78 -50.57 45.49
CA MET A 1 -24.13 -49.56 44.64
C MET A 1 -22.64 -49.88 44.57
N GLY A 2 -22.09 -50.07 43.36
CA GLY A 2 -20.66 -50.29 43.20
C GLY A 2 -20.35 -51.08 41.94
N LYS A 3 -19.92 -50.39 40.88
CA LYS A 3 -18.91 -50.87 39.92
C LYS A 3 -18.14 -49.67 39.39
N ALA A 4 -16.83 -49.75 39.60
CA ALA A 4 -15.82 -48.84 39.09
C ALA A 4 -15.73 -48.89 37.55
N LYS A 5 -15.34 -47.78 36.94
CA LYS A 5 -14.60 -47.80 35.68
C LYS A 5 -13.62 -46.63 35.61
N ARG A 6 -12.35 -46.94 35.86
CA ARG A 6 -11.18 -46.18 35.42
C ARG A 6 -11.08 -46.28 33.90
N VAL A 7 -10.85 -45.18 33.21
CA VAL A 7 -10.07 -45.15 31.96
C VAL A 7 -9.21 -43.89 31.98
N ALA A 8 -7.90 -44.09 31.95
CA ALA A 8 -6.87 -43.08 31.88
C ALA A 8 -6.91 -42.35 30.53
N LYS A 9 -6.72 -41.03 30.54
CA LYS A 9 -6.40 -40.26 29.33
C LYS A 9 -4.98 -39.73 29.45
N ALA A 10 -4.24 -39.97 28.38
CA ALA A 10 -2.80 -39.91 28.27
C ALA A 10 -2.22 -38.50 28.39
N LYS A 11 -1.02 -38.52 28.97
CA LYS A 11 0.08 -37.55 28.95
C LYS A 11 0.15 -36.72 27.66
N ALA A 12 -0.09 -35.42 27.79
CA ALA A 12 0.37 -34.40 26.85
C ALA A 12 1.61 -33.73 27.48
N THR A 13 2.80 -34.19 27.09
CA THR A 13 4.06 -33.51 27.37
C THR A 13 4.65 -33.17 26.01
N GLY A 14 4.56 -31.91 25.63
CA GLY A 14 5.03 -31.36 24.37
C GLY A 14 5.21 -29.87 24.51
N ALA A 15 5.88 -29.46 25.59
CA ALA A 15 6.42 -28.11 25.74
C ALA A 15 7.81 -28.14 25.11
N SER A 16 8.07 -27.16 24.24
CA SER A 16 9.40 -26.83 23.72
C SER A 16 10.35 -26.61 24.89
N SER A 17 11.15 -27.62 25.21
CA SER A 17 12.36 -27.44 26.00
C SER A 17 13.47 -27.09 25.03
N ALA A 18 13.86 -25.82 25.01
CA ALA A 18 15.24 -25.47 24.67
C ALA A 18 16.14 -26.50 25.34
N ILE A 19 16.93 -27.20 24.54
CA ILE A 19 17.89 -28.17 25.05
C ILE A 19 18.90 -27.33 25.80
N ASP A 20 18.73 -27.27 27.12
CA ASP A 20 19.61 -26.58 28.05
C ASP A 20 20.86 -27.45 28.16
N ILE A 21 21.72 -27.33 27.14
CA ILE A 21 23.00 -28.02 27.09
C ILE A 21 23.84 -27.41 28.22
N PRO A 22 24.24 -28.19 29.23
CA PRO A 22 25.02 -27.66 30.33
C PRO A 22 26.36 -27.13 29.81
N GLU A 23 26.84 -26.02 30.40
CA GLU A 23 27.94 -25.22 29.82
C GLU A 23 29.22 -26.03 29.58
N ASP A 24 29.49 -27.05 30.41
CA ASP A 24 30.63 -27.95 30.25
C ASP A 24 30.61 -28.76 28.94
N GLU A 25 29.42 -29.15 28.47
CA GLU A 25 29.27 -29.80 27.17
C GLU A 25 29.42 -28.81 26.01
N GLN A 26 29.03 -27.55 26.20
CA GLN A 26 29.26 -26.50 25.22
C GLN A 26 30.76 -26.26 25.00
N TRP A 27 31.54 -26.18 26.08
CA TRP A 27 33.00 -26.02 26.02
C TRP A 27 33.70 -27.22 25.36
N ARG A 28 33.13 -28.43 25.48
CA ARG A 28 33.63 -29.63 24.78
C ARG A 28 33.40 -29.54 23.28
N ILE A 29 32.20 -29.16 22.86
CA ILE A 29 31.82 -29.04 21.44
C ILE A 29 32.65 -27.96 20.74
N ILE A 30 32.90 -26.83 21.38
CA ILE A 30 33.73 -25.75 20.82
C ILE A 30 35.18 -26.21 20.58
N LYS A 31 35.72 -27.07 21.46
CA LYS A 31 37.07 -27.63 21.32
C LYS A 31 37.14 -28.72 20.26
N GLU A 32 36.13 -29.60 20.18
CA GLU A 32 36.09 -30.68 19.18
C GLU A 32 35.77 -30.18 17.76
N SER A 33 34.99 -29.10 17.63
CA SER A 33 34.57 -28.56 16.32
C SER A 33 35.64 -27.72 15.60
N GLY A 34 36.73 -27.36 16.27
CA GLY A 34 37.80 -26.55 15.67
C GLY A 34 37.38 -25.11 15.29
N ILE A 35 36.21 -24.64 15.73
CA ILE A 35 35.63 -23.32 15.38
C ILE A 35 36.55 -22.16 15.74
N LEU A 36 37.34 -22.29 16.83
CA LEU A 36 38.28 -21.26 17.27
C LEU A 36 39.58 -21.23 16.46
N GLU A 37 40.02 -22.35 15.87
CA GLU A 37 41.22 -22.38 15.03
C GLU A 37 40.99 -21.68 13.69
N GLY A 38 39.78 -21.81 13.14
CA GLY A 38 39.37 -21.10 11.91
C GLY A 38 39.39 -19.57 12.04
N MET A 39 39.21 -19.03 13.25
CA MET A 39 39.28 -17.58 13.49
C MET A 39 40.71 -17.06 13.64
N LYS A 40 41.66 -17.89 14.09
CA LYS A 40 43.06 -17.47 14.24
C LYS A 40 43.74 -17.25 12.88
N HIS A 41 43.32 -17.97 11.84
CA HIS A 41 43.84 -17.82 10.48
C HIS A 41 43.36 -16.55 9.75
N ARG A 42 42.38 -15.82 10.30
CA ARG A 42 41.82 -14.59 9.72
C ARG A 42 42.43 -13.31 10.31
N ALA A 43 43.22 -13.41 11.38
CA ALA A 43 43.70 -12.28 12.16
C ALA A 43 45.23 -12.13 12.13
N GLU A 44 45.88 -12.39 10.99
CA GLU A 44 47.28 -12.02 10.78
C GLU A 44 47.37 -11.02 9.61
N PRO A 45 47.61 -9.72 9.88
CA PRO A 45 48.05 -8.79 8.86
C PRO A 45 49.52 -9.09 8.52
N ALA A 46 49.78 -9.42 7.25
CA ALA A 46 51.13 -9.61 6.74
C ALA A 46 52.00 -8.33 6.90
N PRO A 47 53.33 -8.45 7.02
CA PRO A 47 54.23 -7.31 7.18
C PRO A 47 54.24 -6.41 5.92
N PRO A 48 54.58 -5.11 6.03
CA PRO A 48 54.74 -4.27 4.86
C PRO A 48 56.07 -4.57 4.20
N ASP A 49 56.02 -5.32 3.11
CA ASP A 49 57.15 -5.56 2.24
C ASP A 49 57.40 -4.32 1.39
N ASN A 50 58.65 -3.90 1.41
CA ASN A 50 59.31 -2.87 0.62
C ASN A 50 58.68 -2.59 -0.77
N TYR A 51 58.21 -1.36 -0.99
CA TYR A 51 57.86 -0.86 -2.33
C TYR A 51 59.14 -0.47 -3.07
N ASP A 52 59.62 -1.36 -3.94
CA ASP A 52 60.39 -0.94 -5.12
C ASP A 52 59.47 -1.01 -6.33
N SER A 53 59.43 0.12 -7.04
CA SER A 53 58.74 0.35 -8.30
C SER A 53 59.22 -0.61 -9.36
N ASP A 54 58.31 -1.12 -10.19
CA ASP A 54 58.32 -0.92 -11.64
C ASP A 54 57.26 -1.79 -12.35
N GLU A 55 56.62 -1.16 -13.35
CA GLU A 55 56.15 -1.72 -14.62
C GLU A 55 54.95 -2.70 -14.71
N ASP A 56 54.03 -2.25 -15.57
CA ASP A 56 53.44 -2.95 -16.72
C ASP A 56 52.03 -3.58 -16.67
N ASP A 57 51.36 -3.35 -17.80
CA ASP A 57 50.02 -3.80 -18.21
C ASP A 57 49.83 -5.31 -18.05
N SER A 58 48.68 -5.74 -17.51
CA SER A 58 47.87 -6.83 -18.10
C SER A 58 46.60 -7.13 -17.29
N ASP A 59 45.47 -7.10 -17.99
CA ASP A 59 44.20 -7.71 -17.61
C ASP A 59 44.41 -9.11 -17.01
N SER A 60 43.89 -9.33 -15.80
CA SER A 60 43.53 -10.67 -15.35
C SER A 60 42.23 -10.62 -14.56
N GLU A 61 41.21 -11.20 -15.18
CA GLU A 61 39.87 -11.44 -14.66
C GLU A 61 39.94 -12.04 -13.25
N LEU A 62 39.33 -11.33 -12.29
CA LEU A 62 39.16 -11.83 -10.94
C LEU A 62 38.15 -13.00 -10.96
N PRO A 63 38.43 -14.11 -10.26
CA PRO A 63 37.57 -15.28 -10.29
C PRO A 63 36.22 -14.97 -9.62
N GLU A 64 35.13 -15.16 -10.37
CA GLU A 64 33.75 -15.16 -9.88
C GLU A 64 33.60 -16.25 -8.81
N GLY A 65 33.79 -15.86 -7.55
CA GLY A 65 33.40 -16.66 -6.41
C GLY A 65 31.88 -16.73 -6.33
N ASP A 66 31.35 -17.94 -6.26
CA ASP A 66 29.93 -18.25 -6.10
C ASP A 66 29.51 -17.93 -4.65
N TYR A 67 29.35 -16.63 -4.33
CA TYR A 67 28.81 -16.20 -3.04
C TYR A 67 27.28 -16.29 -3.08
N PRO A 68 26.64 -17.06 -2.18
CA PRO A 68 25.19 -17.05 -2.07
C PRO A 68 24.73 -15.64 -1.70
N ASN A 69 23.96 -15.05 -2.59
CA ASN A 69 23.45 -13.69 -2.48
C ASN A 69 22.32 -13.60 -1.44
N GLU A 70 22.65 -13.78 -0.16
CA GLU A 70 21.68 -13.73 0.95
C GLU A 70 21.20 -12.30 1.25
N LEU A 71 21.79 -11.27 0.64
CA LEU A 71 21.34 -9.87 0.74
C LEU A 71 20.33 -9.49 -0.35
N ASN A 72 19.97 -10.40 -1.27
CA ASN A 72 18.85 -10.20 -2.21
C ASN A 72 17.49 -10.61 -1.63
N GLY A 73 17.44 -11.29 -0.49
CA GLY A 73 16.20 -11.83 0.10
C GLY A 73 15.31 -10.81 0.82
N LEU A 74 15.76 -9.57 0.99
CA LEU A 74 14.98 -8.48 1.60
C LEU A 74 14.51 -7.42 0.58
N ARG A 75 14.73 -7.65 -0.72
CA ARG A 75 14.31 -6.77 -1.82
C ARG A 75 13.43 -7.47 -2.86
N THR A 76 12.72 -8.50 -2.47
CA THR A 76 11.72 -9.18 -3.31
C THR A 76 10.35 -9.08 -2.67
N SER A 77 9.70 -7.93 -2.88
CA SER A 77 8.24 -7.79 -2.83
C SER A 77 7.72 -6.53 -3.55
N GLU A 78 8.60 -5.61 -3.98
CA GLU A 78 8.19 -4.38 -4.68
C GLU A 78 8.13 -4.52 -6.22
N ASP A 79 8.78 -5.55 -6.80
CA ASP A 79 8.92 -5.71 -8.27
C ASP A 79 8.19 -6.93 -8.86
N GLU A 80 7.54 -7.76 -8.04
CA GLU A 80 6.66 -8.82 -8.56
C GLU A 80 5.32 -8.18 -8.95
N PRO A 81 4.82 -8.37 -10.19
CA PRO A 81 3.50 -7.86 -10.55
C PRO A 81 2.50 -8.43 -9.54
N PRO A 82 1.72 -7.58 -8.85
CA PRO A 82 0.87 -8.03 -7.77
C PRO A 82 -0.05 -9.12 -8.29
N ASP A 83 -0.05 -10.26 -7.60
CA ASP A 83 -0.90 -11.38 -7.97
C ASP A 83 -2.34 -10.86 -8.11
N THR A 84 -3.07 -11.37 -9.12
CA THR A 84 -4.47 -10.97 -9.34
C THR A 84 -5.34 -10.96 -8.07
N PRO A 85 -5.23 -11.90 -7.10
CA PRO A 85 -5.99 -11.86 -5.85
C PRO A 85 -5.62 -10.68 -4.93
N GLU A 86 -4.35 -10.25 -4.92
CA GLU A 86 -3.90 -9.10 -4.12
C GLU A 86 -4.51 -7.80 -4.64
N LEU A 87 -4.56 -7.64 -5.98
CA LEU A 87 -5.24 -6.51 -6.63
C LEU A 87 -6.74 -6.46 -6.28
N PHE A 88 -7.41 -7.62 -6.26
CA PHE A 88 -8.80 -7.74 -5.83
C PHE A 88 -8.99 -7.36 -4.36
N PHE A 89 -8.15 -7.88 -3.48
CA PHE A 89 -8.22 -7.61 -2.04
C PHE A 89 -7.98 -6.12 -1.75
N GLN A 90 -6.97 -5.52 -2.36
CA GLN A 90 -6.68 -4.10 -2.25
C GLN A 90 -7.84 -3.24 -2.79
N ALA A 91 -8.44 -3.64 -3.92
CA ALA A 91 -9.60 -2.95 -4.48
C ALA A 91 -10.81 -3.01 -3.55
N ILE A 92 -11.09 -4.16 -2.91
CA ILE A 92 -12.17 -4.30 -1.94
C ILE A 92 -11.92 -3.40 -0.72
N ILE A 93 -10.70 -3.44 -0.16
CA ILE A 93 -10.33 -2.62 0.99
C ILE A 93 -10.54 -1.14 0.69
N LEU A 94 -10.16 -0.68 -0.51
CA LEU A 94 -10.33 0.71 -0.91
C LEU A 94 -11.78 1.04 -1.29
N THR A 95 -12.56 0.07 -1.75
CA THR A 95 -13.97 0.27 -2.10
C THR A 95 -14.83 0.55 -0.86
N ILE A 96 -14.55 -0.07 0.29
CA ILE A 96 -15.29 0.14 1.54
C ILE A 96 -15.34 1.62 1.97
N PRO A 97 -14.21 2.33 2.18
CA PRO A 97 -14.22 3.74 2.56
C PRO A 97 -14.79 4.63 1.44
N MET A 98 -14.68 4.22 0.18
CA MET A 98 -15.25 4.98 -0.94
C MET A 98 -16.78 4.90 -0.99
N CYS A 99 -17.36 3.73 -0.72
CA CYS A 99 -18.80 3.56 -0.54
C CYS A 99 -19.31 4.31 0.69
N PHE A 100 -18.54 4.34 1.77
CA PHE A 100 -18.86 5.15 2.94
C PHE A 100 -18.86 6.65 2.62
N LEU A 101 -17.83 7.14 1.92
CA LEU A 101 -17.75 8.53 1.47
C LEU A 101 -18.92 8.89 0.55
N TYR A 102 -19.27 8.00 -0.39
CA TYR A 102 -20.42 8.19 -1.27
C TYR A 102 -21.72 8.35 -0.47
N THR A 103 -21.99 7.43 0.45
CA THR A 103 -23.17 7.47 1.33
C THR A 103 -23.18 8.75 2.15
N MET A 104 -22.04 9.13 2.74
CA MET A 104 -21.90 10.37 3.51
C MET A 104 -22.24 11.60 2.65
N MET A 105 -21.71 11.68 1.43
CA MET A 105 -21.96 12.82 0.54
C MET A 105 -23.42 12.87 0.05
N ASP A 106 -24.03 11.71 -0.25
CA ASP A 106 -25.45 11.62 -0.62
C ASP A 106 -26.35 12.10 0.54
N MET A 107 -26.05 11.65 1.76
CA MET A 107 -26.75 12.07 2.98
C MET A 107 -26.58 13.56 3.26
N LEU A 108 -25.36 14.09 3.19
CA LEU A 108 -25.08 15.52 3.40
C LEU A 108 -25.85 16.39 2.39
N GLY A 109 -25.85 15.98 1.12
CA GLY A 109 -26.59 16.70 0.08
C GLY A 109 -28.08 16.77 0.40
N ARG A 110 -28.72 15.65 0.78
CA ARG A 110 -30.15 15.63 1.11
C ARG A 110 -30.49 16.41 2.37
N MET A 111 -29.63 16.35 3.39
CA MET A 111 -29.80 17.11 4.64
C MET A 111 -29.72 18.63 4.42
N GLN A 112 -28.87 19.09 3.49
CA GLN A 112 -28.78 20.51 3.12
C GLN A 112 -30.06 21.06 2.47
N TYR A 113 -30.86 20.19 1.85
CA TYR A 113 -32.12 20.55 1.18
C TYR A 113 -33.37 20.04 1.91
N ALA A 114 -33.24 19.66 3.20
CA ALA A 114 -34.34 19.19 4.05
C ALA A 114 -35.17 18.05 3.43
N MET A 115 -34.53 17.17 2.65
CA MET A 115 -35.19 16.01 2.05
C MET A 115 -34.96 14.80 2.94
N HIS A 116 -36.04 14.22 3.48
CA HIS A 116 -35.95 13.04 4.35
C HIS A 116 -35.62 11.79 3.53
N PRO A 117 -34.43 11.20 3.70
CA PRO A 117 -34.06 10.00 2.98
C PRO A 117 -34.68 8.77 3.64
N THR A 118 -35.29 7.92 2.83
CA THR A 118 -35.61 6.56 3.24
C THR A 118 -34.38 5.68 3.08
N LEU A 119 -33.93 5.06 4.17
CA LEU A 119 -32.74 4.20 4.22
C LEU A 119 -32.76 3.08 3.16
N TRP A 120 -33.93 2.57 2.82
CA TRP A 120 -34.07 1.49 1.84
C TRP A 120 -33.75 1.92 0.41
N GLU A 121 -34.18 3.12 0.02
CA GLU A 121 -33.87 3.69 -1.28
C GLU A 121 -32.40 4.04 -1.39
N GLU A 122 -31.81 4.51 -0.29
CA GLU A 122 -30.38 4.81 -0.19
C GLU A 122 -29.52 3.55 -0.35
N VAL A 123 -29.84 2.47 0.36
CA VAL A 123 -29.14 1.18 0.22
C VAL A 123 -29.24 0.66 -1.22
N LYS A 124 -30.43 0.74 -1.85
CA LYS A 124 -30.61 0.32 -3.24
C LYS A 124 -29.78 1.17 -4.21
N ARG A 125 -29.67 2.47 -3.95
CA ARG A 125 -28.88 3.40 -4.77
C ARG A 125 -27.38 3.13 -4.61
N THR A 126 -26.90 3.06 -3.38
CA THR A 126 -25.49 2.78 -3.06
C THR A 126 -25.08 1.40 -3.56
N GLY A 127 -25.96 0.39 -3.47
CA GLY A 127 -25.73 -0.94 -4.02
C GLY A 127 -25.52 -0.95 -5.54
N SER A 128 -26.16 -0.03 -6.27
CA SER A 128 -25.97 0.14 -7.71
C SER A 128 -24.66 0.88 -8.07
N VAL A 129 -24.21 1.82 -7.22
CA VAL A 129 -22.99 2.60 -7.45
C VAL A 129 -21.72 1.86 -7.00
N ALA A 130 -21.83 0.98 -6.00
CA ALA A 130 -20.73 0.16 -5.50
C ALA A 130 -19.94 -0.59 -6.59
N PRO A 131 -20.55 -1.31 -7.55
CA PRO A 131 -19.80 -1.99 -8.61
C PRO A 131 -19.08 -1.02 -9.56
N VAL A 132 -19.62 0.19 -9.76
CA VAL A 132 -18.97 1.22 -10.58
C VAL A 132 -17.71 1.74 -9.90
N ILE A 133 -17.79 2.03 -8.59
CA ILE A 133 -16.63 2.43 -7.77
C ILE A 133 -15.61 1.29 -7.75
N PHE A 134 -16.04 0.06 -7.53
CA PHE A 134 -15.18 -1.11 -7.51
C PHE A 134 -14.44 -1.30 -8.84
N GLY A 135 -15.15 -1.22 -9.98
CA GLY A 135 -14.53 -1.32 -11.30
C GLY A 135 -13.53 -0.20 -11.57
N LEU A 136 -13.85 1.03 -11.16
CA LEU A 136 -12.95 2.18 -11.27
C LEU A 136 -11.68 1.97 -10.44
N VAL A 137 -11.83 1.53 -9.19
CA VAL A 137 -10.72 1.24 -8.28
C VAL A 137 -9.85 0.13 -8.85
N PHE A 138 -10.45 -1.00 -9.23
CA PHE A 138 -9.74 -2.15 -9.78
C PHE A 138 -8.94 -1.79 -11.03
N TYR A 139 -9.55 -1.08 -11.97
CA TYR A 139 -8.89 -0.66 -13.21
C TYR A 139 -7.71 0.28 -12.95
N SER A 140 -7.89 1.24 -12.04
CA SER A 140 -6.88 2.22 -11.67
C SER A 140 -5.70 1.57 -10.92
N ASN A 141 -5.99 0.62 -10.03
CA ASN A 141 -5.00 -0.09 -9.23
C ASN A 141 -4.03 -0.93 -10.10
N ASN A 142 -4.51 -1.42 -11.24
CA ASN A 142 -3.72 -2.21 -12.20
C ASN A 142 -2.70 -1.38 -13.02
N ARG A 143 -2.84 -0.05 -13.10
CA ARG A 143 -2.05 0.80 -14.02
C ARG A 143 -1.17 1.85 -13.35
N LYS A 144 -0.88 1.70 -12.05
CA LYS A 144 -0.17 2.71 -11.24
C LYS A 144 1.22 3.10 -11.76
N HIS A 145 1.93 2.17 -12.40
CA HIS A 145 3.33 2.39 -12.81
C HIS A 145 3.50 3.29 -14.04
N LEU A 146 2.44 3.50 -14.82
CA LEU A 146 2.52 4.25 -16.07
C LEU A 146 2.44 5.76 -15.79
N ARG A 147 3.49 6.50 -16.18
CA ARG A 147 3.50 7.99 -16.15
C ARG A 147 2.32 8.60 -16.90
N PHE A 148 1.82 7.91 -17.93
CA PHE A 148 0.61 8.29 -18.65
C PHE A 148 -0.63 8.27 -17.76
N THR A 149 -0.82 7.23 -16.95
CA THR A 149 -1.95 7.13 -16.02
C THR A 149 -1.95 8.29 -15.02
N GLN A 150 -0.78 8.69 -14.51
CA GLN A 150 -0.63 9.86 -13.64
C GLN A 150 -1.02 11.16 -14.36
N ALA A 151 -0.60 11.36 -15.62
CA ALA A 151 -1.00 12.52 -16.40
C ALA A 151 -2.52 12.54 -16.67
N VAL A 152 -3.12 11.38 -16.94
CA VAL A 152 -4.57 11.24 -17.10
C VAL A 152 -5.29 11.58 -15.79
N PHE A 153 -4.86 11.05 -14.65
CA PHE A 153 -5.45 11.39 -13.34
C PHE A 153 -5.34 12.87 -13.02
N PHE A 154 -4.22 13.51 -13.36
CA PHE A 154 -4.05 14.95 -13.20
C PHE A 154 -5.07 15.74 -14.03
N CYS A 155 -5.18 15.47 -15.32
CA CYS A 155 -6.14 16.14 -16.22
C CYS A 155 -7.59 15.89 -15.81
N VAL A 156 -7.94 14.63 -15.50
CA VAL A 156 -9.29 14.26 -15.06
C VAL A 156 -9.61 14.89 -13.70
N SER A 157 -8.66 14.94 -12.76
CA SER A 157 -8.86 15.60 -11.46
C SER A 157 -9.18 17.09 -11.62
N ILE A 158 -8.47 17.80 -12.50
CA ILE A 158 -8.76 19.21 -12.79
C ILE A 158 -10.16 19.36 -13.40
N ALA A 159 -10.51 18.52 -14.38
CA ALA A 159 -11.81 18.57 -15.05
C ALA A 159 -12.96 18.27 -14.07
N VAL A 160 -12.86 17.19 -13.29
CA VAL A 160 -13.87 16.77 -12.31
C VAL A 160 -13.98 17.79 -11.18
N GLY A 161 -12.86 18.27 -10.63
CA GLY A 161 -12.85 19.28 -9.57
C GLY A 161 -13.49 20.59 -10.02
N THR A 162 -13.13 21.09 -11.21
CA THR A 162 -13.74 22.31 -11.77
C THR A 162 -15.24 22.11 -12.06
N ARG A 163 -15.62 20.95 -12.61
CA ARG A 163 -17.01 20.58 -12.90
C ARG A 163 -17.85 20.52 -11.62
N LEU A 164 -17.33 19.92 -10.54
CA LEU A 164 -18.00 19.80 -9.26
C LEU A 164 -18.35 21.17 -8.68
N VAL A 165 -17.36 22.09 -8.63
CA VAL A 165 -17.58 23.45 -8.12
C VAL A 165 -18.59 24.22 -8.98
N TRP A 166 -18.55 24.03 -10.30
CA TRP A 166 -19.54 24.62 -11.21
C TRP A 166 -20.95 24.10 -10.94
N ILE A 167 -21.13 22.78 -10.74
CA ILE A 167 -22.44 22.19 -10.47
C ILE A 167 -23.02 22.75 -9.17
N VAL A 168 -22.24 22.75 -8.10
CA VAL A 168 -22.71 23.22 -6.78
C VAL A 168 -23.09 24.70 -6.81
N ASN A 169 -22.42 25.53 -7.63
CA ASN A 169 -22.66 26.98 -7.63
C ASN A 169 -23.72 27.44 -8.66
N LYS A 170 -23.85 26.76 -9.81
CA LYS A 170 -24.71 27.22 -10.94
C LYS A 170 -25.90 26.33 -11.25
N MET A 171 -25.94 25.07 -10.80
CA MET A 171 -27.02 24.16 -11.17
C MET A 171 -28.17 24.22 -10.17
N GLY A 172 -29.36 23.79 -10.63
CA GLY A 172 -30.51 23.61 -9.76
C GLY A 172 -30.31 22.44 -8.77
N TYR A 173 -31.05 22.48 -7.67
CA TYR A 173 -30.90 21.53 -6.55
C TYR A 173 -31.01 20.05 -6.97
N ASN A 174 -31.94 19.70 -7.87
CA ASN A 174 -32.12 18.33 -8.36
C ASN A 174 -30.82 17.76 -8.94
N THR A 175 -30.15 18.55 -9.79
CA THR A 175 -28.88 18.14 -10.40
C THR A 175 -27.75 18.06 -9.39
N ILE A 176 -27.73 18.94 -8.39
CA ILE A 176 -26.73 18.92 -7.32
C ILE A 176 -26.85 17.63 -6.50
N ILE A 177 -28.06 17.28 -6.05
CA ILE A 177 -28.29 16.10 -5.21
C ILE A 177 -28.02 14.80 -6.00
N GLU A 178 -28.27 14.79 -7.31
CA GLU A 178 -28.02 13.60 -8.14
C GLU A 178 -26.54 13.42 -8.52
N GLN A 179 -25.84 14.50 -8.88
CA GLN A 179 -24.51 14.40 -9.50
C GLN A 179 -23.36 14.73 -8.55
N SER A 180 -23.59 15.53 -7.50
CA SER A 180 -22.54 15.92 -6.56
C SER A 180 -21.90 14.72 -5.84
N PRO A 181 -22.67 13.74 -5.30
CA PRO A 181 -22.09 12.63 -4.56
C PRO A 181 -21.08 11.79 -5.36
N PRO A 182 -21.43 11.25 -6.56
CA PRO A 182 -20.48 10.44 -7.31
C PRO A 182 -19.30 11.28 -7.83
N LEU A 183 -19.50 12.53 -8.23
CA LEU A 183 -18.42 13.40 -8.70
C LEU A 183 -17.42 13.73 -7.58
N ALA A 184 -17.91 13.99 -6.36
CA ALA A 184 -17.04 14.25 -5.22
C ALA A 184 -16.20 13.02 -4.84
N VAL A 185 -16.81 11.83 -4.84
CA VAL A 185 -16.10 10.57 -4.57
C VAL A 185 -15.03 10.32 -5.62
N ILE A 186 -15.35 10.46 -6.91
CA ILE A 186 -14.38 10.32 -8.00
C ILE A 186 -13.25 11.34 -7.86
N TRP A 187 -13.56 12.59 -7.52
CA TRP A 187 -12.53 13.62 -7.38
C TRP A 187 -11.57 13.32 -6.22
N ILE A 188 -12.11 12.94 -5.06
CA ILE A 188 -11.31 12.56 -3.89
C ILE A 188 -10.48 11.31 -4.17
N TYR A 189 -11.04 10.33 -4.88
CA TYR A 189 -10.30 9.16 -5.35
C TYR A 189 -9.05 9.56 -6.15
N LEU A 190 -9.23 10.43 -7.14
CA LEU A 190 -8.17 10.86 -8.04
C LEU A 190 -7.08 11.63 -7.29
N ILE A 191 -7.44 12.40 -6.27
CA ILE A 191 -6.50 13.09 -5.38
C ILE A 191 -5.65 12.09 -4.60
N ILE A 192 -6.27 11.04 -4.05
CA ILE A 192 -5.57 10.00 -3.28
C ILE A 192 -4.64 9.16 -4.17
N GLN A 193 -5.07 8.88 -5.40
CA GLN A 193 -4.35 7.99 -6.32
C GLN A 193 -3.15 8.65 -7.02
N MET A 194 -3.09 9.97 -7.00
CA MET A 194 -2.08 10.77 -7.68
C MET A 194 -0.88 11.07 -6.77
N ASN A 195 0.31 11.21 -7.38
CA ASN A 195 1.52 11.58 -6.63
C ASN A 195 1.36 12.96 -5.96
N LEU A 196 2.03 13.15 -4.81
CA LEU A 196 1.85 14.35 -3.98
C LEU A 196 2.07 15.67 -4.76
N THR A 197 3.12 15.75 -5.58
CA THR A 197 3.45 16.95 -6.36
C THR A 197 2.35 17.34 -7.35
N PRO A 198 1.93 16.48 -8.30
CA PRO A 198 0.83 16.80 -9.20
C PRO A 198 -0.50 17.00 -8.45
N THR A 199 -0.71 16.36 -7.30
CA THR A 199 -1.89 16.60 -6.46
C THR A 199 -1.97 18.04 -5.99
N ILE A 200 -0.91 18.57 -5.38
CA ILE A 200 -0.88 19.96 -4.90
C ILE A 200 -1.07 20.94 -6.06
N ILE A 201 -0.41 20.69 -7.20
CA ILE A 201 -0.55 21.51 -8.40
C ILE A 201 -2.00 21.47 -8.92
N SER A 202 -2.64 20.29 -8.98
CA SER A 202 -4.01 20.15 -9.46
C SER A 202 -5.01 20.93 -8.59
N LEU A 203 -4.84 20.89 -7.26
CA LEU A 203 -5.66 21.65 -6.31
C LEU A 203 -5.44 23.15 -6.45
N ALA A 204 -4.20 23.60 -6.65
CA ALA A 204 -3.88 24.99 -6.90
C ALA A 204 -4.50 25.47 -8.22
N VAL A 205 -4.43 24.68 -9.28
CA VAL A 205 -5.03 24.99 -10.59
C VAL A 205 -6.55 25.09 -10.48
N VAL A 206 -7.22 24.10 -9.86
CA VAL A 206 -8.68 24.15 -9.64
C VAL A 206 -9.06 25.39 -8.84
N SER A 207 -8.35 25.67 -7.75
CA SER A 207 -8.59 26.86 -6.92
C SER A 207 -8.41 28.17 -7.70
N ALA A 208 -7.37 28.25 -8.53
CA ALA A 208 -7.13 29.40 -9.40
C ALA A 208 -8.24 29.55 -10.45
N LEU A 209 -8.61 28.47 -11.15
CA LEU A 209 -9.68 28.48 -12.15
C LEU A 209 -11.02 28.90 -11.55
N VAL A 210 -11.36 28.39 -10.36
CA VAL A 210 -12.59 28.78 -9.64
C VAL A 210 -12.60 30.28 -9.33
N ARG A 211 -11.45 30.84 -8.90
CA ARG A 211 -11.30 32.29 -8.67
C ARG A 211 -11.41 33.08 -9.98
N PHE A 212 -10.78 32.64 -11.05
CA PHE A 212 -10.86 33.30 -12.36
C PHE A 212 -12.28 33.29 -12.93
N LEU A 213 -13.03 32.21 -12.72
CA LEU A 213 -14.41 32.08 -13.16
C LEU A 213 -15.41 32.92 -12.35
N LYS A 214 -14.94 33.70 -11.35
CA LYS A 214 -15.76 34.53 -10.44
C LYS A 214 -16.97 33.78 -9.89
N LEU A 215 -16.82 32.48 -9.58
CA LEU A 215 -17.84 31.78 -8.84
C LEU A 215 -17.93 32.45 -7.47
N LYS A 216 -19.06 33.12 -7.19
CA LYS A 216 -19.31 33.75 -5.90
C LYS A 216 -19.25 32.66 -4.84
N ILE A 217 -18.18 32.66 -4.04
CA ILE A 217 -18.17 32.04 -2.71
C ILE A 217 -18.76 33.09 -1.76
N VAL A 218 -20.00 33.52 -2.03
CA VAL A 218 -20.70 34.46 -1.17
C VAL A 218 -21.71 33.65 -0.40
N PHE A 219 -21.30 33.25 0.80
CA PHE A 219 -22.23 33.02 1.90
C PHE A 219 -22.94 34.35 2.12
N ASN A 220 -24.23 34.38 1.85
CA ASN A 220 -25.13 35.47 2.24
C ASN A 220 -26.01 34.94 3.37
#